data_AF-V7BSG3-F1
#
_entry.id   AF-V7BSG3-F1
#
_cell.length_a   1.000
_cell.length_b   1.000
_cell.length_c   1.000
_cell.angle_alpha   90.00
_cell.angle_beta   90.00
_cell.angle_gamma   90.00
#
_symmetry.space_group_name_H-M   'P 1'
#
loop_
_entity.id
_entity.type
_entity.pdbx_description
1 polymer ?
#
loop_
_entity_poly.entity_id
_entity_poly.type
_entity_poly.pdbx_seq_one_letter_code
_entity_poly.pdbx_strand_id
1 'polypeptide(L)'
;MANAYALFGYGVGMSPPHRCSPSLFNCSKGNSSTEPYLAAHHILLAHASAARLYRKKYQAMQLGIIGLNIFSFGYLPKTNSTDDVRAAQRARDFNIGWFMDPITFGDYPDTMRVGLNLMLMKSLLMEG
;
A
#
# COMPACT_ATOMS: atom_id res chain seq x y z
N MET A 1 -4.89 1.56 9.94
CA MET A 1 -4.03 2.24 8.95
C MET A 1 -3.28 1.21 8.11
N ALA A 2 -3.78 0.88 6.93
CA ALA A 2 -3.30 -0.22 6.10
C ALA A 2 -1.84 -0.07 5.62
N ASN A 3 -1.51 1.09 5.07
CA ASN A 3 -0.15 1.41 4.61
C ASN A 3 0.88 1.48 5.74
N ALA A 4 0.48 1.99 6.90
CA ALA A 4 1.33 2.00 8.10
C ALA A 4 1.70 0.57 8.53
N TYR A 5 0.75 -0.37 8.51
CA TYR A 5 1.03 -1.77 8.84
C TYR A 5 2.05 -2.40 7.88
N ALA A 6 1.91 -2.17 6.57
CA ALA A 6 2.86 -2.69 5.58
C ALA A 6 4.25 -2.07 5.76
N LEU A 7 4.34 -0.75 5.99
CA LEU A 7 5.61 -0.05 6.16
C LEU A 7 6.31 -0.40 7.48
N PHE A 8 5.61 -0.28 8.61
CA PHE A 8 6.22 -0.49 9.93
C PHE A 8 6.39 -1.96 10.28
N GLY A 9 5.56 -2.86 9.75
CA GLY A 9 5.67 -4.30 10.03
C GLY A 9 6.71 -5.02 9.18
N TYR A 10 6.88 -4.59 7.93
CA TYR A 10 7.68 -5.31 6.92
C TYR A 10 8.75 -4.45 6.22
N GLY A 11 8.68 -3.12 6.36
CA GLY A 11 9.62 -2.18 5.73
C GLY A 11 10.74 -1.80 6.68
N VAL A 12 10.38 -1.17 7.80
CA VAL A 12 11.34 -0.72 8.84
C VAL A 12 11.35 -1.62 10.08
N GLY A 13 10.41 -2.55 10.19
CA GLY A 13 10.32 -3.49 11.31
C GLY A 13 9.91 -2.87 12.65
N MET A 14 9.50 -1.60 12.75
CA MET A 14 9.16 -0.98 14.03
C MET A 14 7.94 -1.58 14.75
N SER A 15 7.04 -2.27 14.04
CA SER A 15 5.87 -2.94 14.62
C SER A 15 5.92 -4.44 14.36
N PRO A 16 5.15 -5.27 15.12
CA PRO A 16 4.99 -6.68 14.76
C PRO A 16 4.60 -6.85 13.28
N PRO A 17 5.17 -7.82 12.55
CA PRO A 17 6.02 -8.91 13.03
C PRO A 17 7.53 -8.60 13.12
N HIS A 18 7.95 -7.33 13.11
CA HIS A 18 9.36 -6.90 13.18
C HIS A 18 10.21 -7.49 12.05
N ARG A 19 9.71 -7.42 10.81
CA ARG A 19 10.44 -7.88 9.63
C ARG A 19 10.99 -6.70 8.85
N CYS A 20 12.26 -6.76 8.52
CA CYS A 20 12.95 -5.78 7.70
C CYS A 20 14.28 -6.36 7.21
N SER A 21 14.94 -5.70 6.25
CA SER A 21 16.25 -6.14 5.77
C SER A 21 17.30 -6.00 6.88
N PRO A 22 18.05 -7.07 7.21
CA PRO A 22 19.08 -7.02 8.26
C PRO A 22 20.13 -5.93 8.04
N SER A 23 20.49 -5.68 6.77
CA SER A 23 21.51 -4.70 6.39
C SER A 23 21.09 -3.23 6.54
N LEU A 24 19.79 -2.93 6.60
CA LEU A 24 19.29 -1.54 6.62
C LEU A 24 18.80 -1.13 8.01
N PHE A 25 18.21 -2.07 8.74
CA PHE A 25 17.45 -1.78 9.96
C PHE A 25 17.74 -2.78 11.09
N ASN A 26 18.73 -3.67 10.92
CA ASN A 26 19.19 -4.62 11.93
C ASN A 26 18.11 -5.60 12.44
N CYS A 27 17.06 -5.89 11.65
CA CYS A 27 16.13 -6.98 11.95
C CYS A 27 16.82 -8.35 11.81
N SER A 28 16.31 -9.33 12.55
CA SER A 28 16.76 -10.73 12.45
C SER A 28 16.41 -11.40 11.12
N LYS A 29 15.32 -10.97 10.47
CA LYS A 29 14.85 -11.51 9.19
C LYS A 29 13.94 -10.51 8.47
N GLY A 30 13.82 -10.68 7.17
CA GLY A 30 12.90 -9.92 6.32
C GLY A 30 13.56 -9.38 5.07
N ASN A 31 12.76 -8.74 4.22
CA ASN A 31 13.25 -8.05 3.03
C ASN A 31 12.41 -6.79 2.78
N SER A 32 12.96 -5.64 3.15
CA SER A 32 12.32 -4.32 3.05
C SER A 32 11.99 -3.90 1.62
N SER A 33 12.62 -4.50 0.61
CA SER A 33 12.38 -4.20 -0.80
C SER A 33 11.21 -5.01 -1.40
N THR A 34 10.67 -6.00 -0.69
CA THR A 34 9.64 -6.92 -1.24
C THR A 34 8.47 -7.14 -0.29
N GLU A 35 8.74 -7.40 0.99
CA GLU A 35 7.72 -7.77 1.96
C GLU A 35 6.64 -6.69 2.20
N PRO A 36 6.96 -5.38 2.22
CA PRO A 36 5.92 -4.35 2.33
C PRO A 36 4.90 -4.43 1.19
N TYR A 37 5.37 -4.63 -0.04
CA TYR A 37 4.53 -4.75 -1.24
C TYR A 37 3.66 -6.00 -1.21
N LEU A 38 4.20 -7.12 -0.73
CA LEU A 38 3.43 -8.37 -0.53
C LEU A 38 2.35 -8.18 0.53
N ALA A 39 2.68 -7.55 1.66
CA ALA A 39 1.72 -7.27 2.71
C ALA A 39 0.60 -6.35 2.20
N ALA A 40 0.94 -5.25 1.53
CA ALA A 40 -0.05 -4.33 0.97
C ALA A 40 -0.97 -5.00 -0.06
N HIS A 41 -0.41 -5.82 -0.94
CA HIS A 41 -1.18 -6.56 -1.94
C HIS A 41 -2.24 -7.48 -1.30
N HIS A 42 -1.84 -8.29 -0.31
CA HIS A 42 -2.79 -9.15 0.40
C HIS A 42 -3.82 -8.36 1.23
N ILE A 43 -3.45 -7.21 1.80
CA ILE A 43 -4.40 -6.33 2.48
C ILE A 43 -5.46 -5.81 1.50
N LEU A 44 -5.07 -5.42 0.29
CA LEU A 44 -6.00 -4.98 -0.75
C LEU A 44 -6.93 -6.10 -1.19
N LEU A 45 -6.42 -7.32 -1.42
CA LEU A 45 -7.23 -8.49 -1.76
C LEU A 45 -8.21 -8.86 -0.63
N ALA A 46 -7.74 -8.85 0.63
CA ALA A 46 -8.57 -9.11 1.79
C ALA A 46 -9.69 -8.06 1.93
N HIS A 47 -9.36 -6.78 1.75
CA HIS A 47 -10.35 -5.70 1.74
C HIS A 47 -11.37 -5.87 0.61
N ALA A 48 -10.93 -6.16 -0.61
CA ALA A 48 -11.81 -6.38 -1.76
C ALA A 48 -12.77 -7.55 -1.53
N SER A 49 -12.29 -8.66 -0.97
CA SER A 49 -13.10 -9.81 -0.61
C SER A 49 -14.16 -9.47 0.45
N ALA A 50 -13.74 -8.78 1.53
CA ALA A 50 -14.64 -8.35 2.60
C ALA A 50 -15.67 -7.33 2.10
N ALA A 51 -15.26 -6.35 1.30
CA ALA A 51 -16.14 -5.36 0.70
C ALA A 51 -17.17 -6.01 -0.24
N ARG A 52 -16.74 -6.96 -1.08
CA ARG A 52 -17.63 -7.72 -1.96
C ARG A 52 -18.67 -8.51 -1.17
N LEU A 53 -18.27 -9.19 -0.10
CA LEU A 53 -19.19 -9.90 0.79
C LEU A 53 -20.17 -8.94 1.47
N TYR A 54 -19.67 -7.85 2.03
CA TYR A 54 -20.48 -6.83 2.70
C TYR A 54 -21.56 -6.26 1.78
N ARG A 55 -21.19 -5.83 0.57
CA ARG A 55 -22.11 -5.30 -0.44
C ARG A 55 -23.18 -6.31 -0.84
N LYS A 56 -22.79 -7.57 -1.04
CA LYS A 56 -23.71 -8.63 -1.50
C LYS A 56 -24.68 -9.10 -0.42
N LYS A 57 -24.22 -9.22 0.83
CA LYS A 57 -24.99 -9.92 1.89
C LYS A 57 -25.53 -9.01 2.98
N TYR A 58 -24.89 -7.89 3.27
CA TYR A 58 -25.16 -7.13 4.50
C TYR A 58 -25.61 -5.69 4.24
N GLN A 59 -25.13 -5.04 3.18
CA GLN A 59 -25.32 -3.61 2.97
C GLN A 59 -26.79 -3.20 2.83
N ALA A 60 -27.60 -3.98 2.11
CA ALA A 60 -29.03 -3.67 1.94
C ALA A 60 -29.83 -3.73 3.25
N MET A 61 -29.41 -4.58 4.20
CA MET A 61 -30.10 -4.73 5.49
C MET A 61 -29.56 -3.77 6.55
N GLN A 62 -28.23 -3.61 6.60
CA GLN A 62 -27.56 -2.81 7.63
C GLN A 62 -27.51 -1.32 7.29
N LEU A 63 -27.66 -0.97 6.00
CA LEU A 63 -27.58 0.40 5.48
C LEU A 63 -26.26 1.11 5.82
N GLY A 64 -25.22 0.36 6.19
CA GLY A 64 -23.91 0.91 6.54
C GLY A 64 -22.95 1.03 5.35
N ILE A 65 -21.76 1.58 5.63
CA ILE A 65 -20.71 1.83 4.65
C ILE A 65 -19.45 1.06 5.05
N ILE A 66 -18.73 0.53 4.06
CA ILE A 66 -17.42 -0.11 4.24
C ILE A 66 -16.35 0.72 3.53
N GLY A 67 -15.20 0.86 4.19
CA GLY A 67 -14.04 1.58 3.66
C GLY A 67 -12.72 1.02 4.20
N LEU A 68 -11.61 1.57 3.72
CA LEU A 68 -10.26 1.24 4.18
C LEU A 68 -9.61 2.49 4.79
N ASN A 69 -9.09 2.36 6.01
CA ASN A 69 -8.38 3.45 6.66
C ASN A 69 -6.90 3.47 6.24
N ILE A 70 -6.49 4.57 5.59
CA ILE A 70 -5.12 4.83 5.12
C ILE A 70 -4.55 5.99 5.95
N PHE A 71 -3.31 5.84 6.40
CA PHE A 71 -2.57 6.91 7.08
C PHE A 71 -1.90 7.83 6.06
N SER A 72 -1.82 9.12 6.34
CA SER A 72 -1.29 10.10 5.40
C SER A 72 -0.40 11.11 6.10
N PHE A 73 0.67 11.50 5.40
CA PHE A 73 1.44 12.71 5.71
C PHE A 73 1.14 13.82 4.70
N GLY A 74 1.22 15.07 5.15
CA GLY A 74 1.24 16.21 4.25
C GLY A 74 2.60 16.30 3.55
N TYR A 75 2.66 15.91 2.27
CA TYR A 75 3.87 16.06 1.46
C TYR A 75 3.81 17.37 0.67
N LEU A 76 4.67 18.31 1.05
CA LEU A 76 4.86 19.59 0.36
C LEU A 76 6.23 19.61 -0.31
N PRO A 77 6.36 20.23 -1.49
CA PRO A 77 7.66 20.40 -2.13
C PRO A 77 8.54 21.33 -1.27
N LYS A 78 9.84 21.04 -1.22
CA LYS A 78 10.81 21.86 -0.45
C LYS A 78 10.99 23.26 -1.06
N THR A 79 10.99 23.34 -2.39
CA THR A 79 11.04 24.58 -3.17
C THR A 79 10.05 24.52 -4.34
N ASN A 80 9.91 25.63 -5.07
CA ASN A 80 9.10 25.68 -6.30
C ASN A 80 9.79 25.04 -7.52
N SER A 81 10.95 24.40 -7.35
CA SER A 81 11.60 23.70 -8.44
C SER A 81 10.75 22.53 -8.93
N THR A 82 10.81 22.24 -10.22
CA THR A 82 10.08 21.11 -10.81
C THR A 82 10.47 19.78 -10.16
N ASP A 83 11.73 19.63 -9.75
CA ASP A 83 12.22 18.40 -9.13
C ASP A 83 11.65 18.18 -7.74
N ASP A 84 11.54 19.23 -6.91
CA ASP A 84 10.91 19.12 -5.59
C ASP A 84 9.40 18.86 -5.70
N VAL A 85 8.73 19.46 -6.69
CA VAL A 85 7.31 19.17 -6.99
C VAL A 85 7.12 17.70 -7.37
N ARG A 86 7.97 17.17 -8.25
CA ARG A 86 7.95 15.75 -8.63
C ARG A 86 8.30 14.84 -7.45
N ALA A 87 9.26 15.22 -6.61
CA ALA A 87 9.64 14.45 -5.42
C ALA A 87 8.48 14.37 -4.41
N ALA A 88 7.80 15.48 -4.15
CA ALA A 88 6.61 15.49 -3.30
C ALA A 88 5.49 14.62 -3.88
N GLN A 89 5.28 14.63 -5.20
CA GLN A 89 4.31 13.73 -5.84
C GLN A 89 4.69 12.26 -5.67
N ARG A 90 5.94 11.87 -5.93
CA ARG A 90 6.40 10.49 -5.69
C ARG A 90 6.20 10.08 -4.23
N ALA A 91 6.49 10.96 -3.28
CA ALA A 91 6.27 10.65 -1.86
C ALA A 91 4.78 10.41 -1.53
N ARG A 92 3.86 11.18 -2.15
CA ARG A 92 2.41 10.93 -2.05
C ARG A 92 2.02 9.59 -2.66
N ASP A 93 2.54 9.27 -3.84
CA ASP A 93 2.23 8.01 -4.54
C ASP A 93 2.67 6.80 -3.69
N PHE A 94 3.88 6.82 -3.14
CA PHE A 94 4.41 5.75 -2.30
C PHE A 94 3.81 5.69 -0.88
N ASN A 95 3.00 6.68 -0.47
CA ASN A 95 2.33 6.68 0.83
C ASN A 95 0.83 6.37 0.73
N ILE A 96 0.11 7.15 -0.06
CA ILE A 96 -1.36 7.05 -0.21
C ILE A 96 -1.71 6.35 -1.53
N GLY A 97 -1.10 6.77 -2.64
CA GLY A 97 -1.41 6.22 -3.98
C GLY A 97 -1.24 4.71 -4.05
N TRP A 98 -0.27 4.17 -3.31
CA TRP A 98 -0.02 2.75 -3.15
C TRP A 98 -1.26 1.91 -2.78
N PHE A 99 -2.18 2.47 -2.00
CA PHE A 99 -3.44 1.80 -1.64
C PHE A 99 -4.66 2.44 -2.32
N MET A 100 -4.65 3.75 -2.54
CA MET A 100 -5.79 4.49 -3.06
C MET A 100 -6.03 4.21 -4.55
N ASP A 101 -4.96 4.12 -5.35
CA ASP A 101 -5.08 3.89 -6.79
C ASP A 101 -5.63 2.49 -7.09
N PRO A 102 -5.17 1.40 -6.44
CA PRO A 102 -5.78 0.08 -6.63
C PRO A 102 -7.27 0.03 -6.27
N ILE A 103 -7.69 0.77 -5.25
CA ILE A 103 -9.11 0.83 -4.83
C ILE A 103 -9.96 1.61 -5.83
N THR A 104 -9.38 2.66 -6.44
CA THR A 104 -10.11 3.60 -7.30
C THR A 104 -10.09 3.18 -8.77
N PHE A 105 -8.94 2.72 -9.24
CA PHE A 105 -8.62 2.46 -10.65
C PHE A 105 -8.25 1.00 -10.94
N GLY A 106 -8.03 0.18 -9.91
CA GLY A 106 -7.66 -1.23 -10.07
C GLY A 106 -6.17 -1.49 -10.36
N ASP A 107 -5.31 -0.46 -10.28
CA ASP A 107 -3.87 -0.59 -10.52
C ASP A 107 -3.05 0.34 -9.62
N TYR A 108 -1.75 0.08 -9.47
CA TYR A 108 -0.82 0.91 -8.71
C TYR A 108 -0.37 2.15 -9.50
N PRO A 109 0.08 3.23 -8.84
CA PRO A 109 0.62 4.41 -9.53
C PRO A 109 1.79 4.06 -10.46
N ASP A 110 1.87 4.73 -11.61
CA ASP A 110 2.94 4.55 -12.60
C ASP A 110 4.34 4.67 -11.98
N THR A 111 4.50 5.63 -11.08
CA THR A 111 5.75 5.90 -10.34
C THR A 111 6.22 4.72 -9.50
N MET A 112 5.31 3.87 -9.03
CA MET A 112 5.65 2.67 -8.27
C MET A 112 5.98 1.46 -9.16
N ARG A 113 5.37 1.38 -10.35
CA ARG A 113 5.58 0.26 -11.28
C ARG A 113 6.96 0.28 -11.93
N VAL A 114 7.61 1.44 -12.03
CA VAL A 114 8.89 1.61 -12.75
C VAL A 114 10.12 1.23 -11.89
N GLY A 115 9.98 1.05 -10.58
CA GLY A 115 11.12 0.74 -9.69
C GLY A 115 11.11 -0.66 -9.07
N LEU A 116 9.97 -1.33 -9.09
CA LEU A 116 9.79 -2.65 -8.50
C LEU A 116 9.24 -3.55 -9.60
N ASN A 117 9.73 -4.78 -9.73
CA ASN A 117 9.19 -5.81 -10.63
C ASN A 117 7.75 -6.26 -10.23
N LEU A 118 6.89 -5.32 -9.79
CA LEU A 118 5.48 -5.46 -9.42
C LEU A 118 4.60 -5.88 -10.59
N MET A 119 5.11 -5.90 -11.82
CA MET A 119 4.43 -6.56 -12.94
C MET A 119 4.10 -8.03 -12.61
N LEU A 120 4.88 -8.71 -11.76
CA LEU A 120 4.56 -10.05 -11.28
C LEU A 120 3.34 -10.09 -10.35
N MET A 121 3.05 -9.02 -9.58
CA MET A 121 1.88 -8.97 -8.70
C MET A 121 0.56 -8.71 -9.42
N LYS A 122 0.60 -8.15 -10.63
CA LYS A 122 -0.61 -8.03 -11.48
C LYS A 122 -1.19 -9.40 -11.83
N SER A 123 -0.37 -10.43 -11.98
CA SER A 123 -0.83 -11.78 -12.30
C SER A 123 -1.78 -12.35 -11.23
N LEU A 124 -1.58 -12.00 -9.97
CA LEU A 124 -2.39 -12.50 -8.85
C LEU A 124 -3.74 -11.77 -8.67
N LEU A 125 -3.93 -10.60 -9.31
CA LEU A 125 -5.21 -9.87 -9.29
C LEU A 125 -6.20 -10.38 -10.34
N MET A 126 -5.72 -11.09 -11.35
CA MET A 126 -6.53 -11.58 -12.48
C MET A 126 -7.02 -13.03 -12.28
N GLU A 127 -6.55 -13.72 -11.24
CA GLU A 127 -6.89 -15.12 -10.95
C GLU A 127 -7.90 -15.30 -9.78
N GLY A 128 -8.60 -14.23 -9.35
CA GLY A 128 -9.51 -14.26 -8.19
C GLY A 128 -10.90 -13.65 -8.40
#